data_AF-A0A8I1RHR2-F1
#
_entry.id   AF-A0A8I1RHR2-F1
#
_cell.length_a   1.000
_cell.length_b   1.000
_cell.length_c   1.000
_cell.angle_alpha   90.00
_cell.angle_beta   90.00
_cell.angle_gamma   90.00
#
_symmetry.space_group_name_H-M   'P 1'
#
loop_
_entity.id
_entity.type
_entity.pdbx_description
1 polymer ?
#
loop_
_entity_poly.entity_id
_entity_poly.type
_entity_poly.pdbx_seq_one_letter_code
_entity_poly.pdbx_strand_id
1 'polypeptide(L)'
;MAEQSRLPTHPILVWALCALAGILVGVSGFDSASNHPTYLPPALRYIDPEFLAHDWWLNSAHHYHFVFFALVAGLAKLGILEIGLALLNIAAVAIATHACFRVIQHMRAEYPVVALSLVIALLLASSGFCTVGATFLFSASLQPSTIATTATILAIAAFLDGRLGHCGRWLALAGAFHANFLAVNTAAFGLAYGLAITQGRPWRDIMSREFMLGLVRLLWPSLVITAISAPLILSFLTESVRPDIAAEGDWIFFKFAVPFHYYPPAYLIQFPSFLALEVLGFVWTGRAITDLQTRRMALGLQIALAILIWSATALTTLVFIEPIARLFFWRLAPFALLLATLITIIGMMRLAAQTDRETNIRHDRLRLRITLCTIPVLALSGLMLDQWLPTAPFQPASVLFLAMSIVALIRYGASETTAIGRPVLIGVSCTALTFGVLAQPSPSTHYSLLYESAAQRAEQDLFRYVAKSTPRDAQFLIPPTLDLFRLQAGRAVVVDFKALPMNLSSIVEWYHRLEAISGTRKPNTPNEIALGYQTLNAARIEQLRCRYGISHAVFEQPTTFAAPGWSEVFRNRSFKVLQFTGGAPCPTRDTTPDRLAAARG
;
A
#
# COMPACT_ATOMS: atom_id res chain seq x y z
N MET A 1 -3.32 -38.13 30.61
CA MET A 1 -3.12 -36.78 30.03
C MET A 1 -1.91 -36.84 29.12
N ALA A 2 -2.14 -37.20 27.84
CA ALA A 2 -1.07 -37.31 26.87
C ALA A 2 -0.69 -35.91 26.39
N GLU A 3 0.58 -35.56 26.55
CA GLU A 3 1.24 -34.48 25.84
C GLU A 3 1.13 -34.80 24.34
N GLN A 4 0.01 -34.41 23.70
CA GLN A 4 -0.14 -34.52 22.25
C GLN A 4 1.00 -33.71 21.64
N SER A 5 2.00 -34.44 21.14
CA SER A 5 3.22 -33.91 20.60
C SER A 5 2.89 -32.84 19.55
N ARG A 6 3.11 -31.57 19.93
CA ARG A 6 3.22 -30.49 18.95
C ARG A 6 4.23 -30.97 17.93
N LEU A 7 3.87 -31.00 16.66
CA LEU A 7 4.81 -31.35 15.59
C LEU A 7 6.09 -30.54 15.83
N PRO A 8 7.28 -31.16 15.77
CA PRO A 8 8.52 -30.41 15.78
C PRO A 8 8.42 -29.36 14.67
N THR A 9 8.43 -28.09 15.07
CA THR A 9 8.44 -26.99 14.13
C THR A 9 9.83 -26.98 13.53
N HIS A 10 10.01 -27.58 12.36
CA HIS A 10 11.29 -27.57 11.67
C HIS A 10 11.58 -26.12 11.25
N PRO A 11 12.60 -25.46 11.83
CA PRO A 11 12.85 -24.04 11.55
C PRO A 11 13.13 -23.79 10.07
N ILE A 12 13.75 -24.77 9.40
CA ILE A 12 14.04 -24.76 7.96
C ILE A 12 12.75 -24.66 7.14
N LEU A 13 11.73 -25.46 7.47
CA LEU A 13 10.45 -25.44 6.74
C LEU A 13 9.74 -24.08 6.89
N VAL A 14 9.74 -23.53 8.12
CA VAL A 14 9.14 -22.21 8.37
C VAL A 14 9.82 -21.13 7.55
N TRP A 15 11.15 -21.08 7.58
CA TRP A 15 11.90 -20.09 6.79
C TRP A 15 11.75 -20.32 5.29
N ALA A 16 11.67 -21.57 4.82
CA ALA A 16 11.39 -21.87 3.42
C ALA A 16 10.02 -21.33 2.97
N LEU A 17 8.97 -21.49 3.78
CA LEU A 17 7.65 -20.92 3.51
C LEU A 17 7.67 -19.38 3.52
N CYS A 18 8.33 -18.76 4.49
CA CYS A 18 8.49 -17.31 4.56
C CYS A 18 9.26 -16.76 3.35
N ALA A 19 10.34 -17.42 2.95
CA ALA A 19 11.12 -17.06 1.77
C ALA A 19 10.30 -17.24 0.49
N LEU A 20 9.54 -18.34 0.37
CA LEU A 20 8.63 -18.55 -0.76
C LEU A 20 7.59 -17.44 -0.85
N ALA A 21 6.97 -17.04 0.26
CA ALA A 21 6.05 -15.91 0.30
C ALA A 21 6.74 -14.61 -0.18
N GLY A 22 7.97 -14.37 0.30
CA GLY A 22 8.77 -13.23 -0.14
C GLY A 22 9.08 -13.25 -1.64
N ILE A 23 9.43 -14.39 -2.22
CA ILE A 23 9.70 -14.55 -3.65
C ILE A 23 8.43 -14.35 -4.48
N LEU A 24 7.32 -14.96 -4.07
CA LEU A 24 6.06 -14.89 -4.81
C LEU A 24 5.46 -13.47 -4.80
N VAL A 25 5.66 -12.73 -3.71
CA VAL A 25 5.27 -11.32 -3.63
C VAL A 25 6.30 -10.43 -4.31
N GLY A 26 7.60 -10.66 -4.12
CA GLY A 26 8.61 -9.60 -4.16
C GLY A 26 9.64 -9.61 -5.29
N VAL A 27 9.44 -10.39 -6.36
CA VAL A 27 10.42 -10.43 -7.48
C VAL A 27 10.07 -9.41 -8.58
N SER A 28 10.24 -8.13 -8.26
CA SER A 28 10.22 -7.05 -9.25
C SER A 28 11.43 -6.11 -9.10
N GLY A 29 11.89 -5.60 -10.24
CA GLY A 29 12.96 -4.60 -10.33
C GLY A 29 12.36 -3.20 -10.20
N PHE A 30 12.47 -2.41 -11.27
CA PHE A 30 11.63 -1.22 -11.41
C PHE A 30 10.21 -1.60 -11.83
N ASP A 31 9.19 -1.09 -11.13
CA ASP A 31 7.80 -1.47 -11.37
C ASP A 31 6.90 -0.25 -11.61
N SER A 32 6.26 -0.14 -12.78
CA SER A 32 5.33 0.94 -13.15
C SER A 32 4.04 0.89 -12.33
N ALA A 33 3.57 -0.31 -11.97
CA ALA A 33 2.42 -0.50 -11.11
C ALA A 33 2.73 -0.18 -9.63
N SER A 34 3.99 0.16 -9.32
CA SER A 34 4.43 0.56 -8.00
C SER A 34 4.63 2.06 -7.85
N ASN A 35 5.14 2.47 -6.69
CA ASN A 35 5.50 3.86 -6.41
C ASN A 35 6.98 4.18 -6.66
N HIS A 36 7.72 3.31 -7.37
CA HIS A 36 9.10 3.58 -7.77
C HIS A 36 9.30 4.87 -8.57
N PRO A 37 8.44 5.23 -9.55
CA PRO A 37 8.60 6.50 -10.25
C PRO A 37 8.43 7.73 -9.34
N THR A 38 7.81 7.56 -8.16
CA THR A 38 7.72 8.61 -7.14
C THR A 38 8.91 8.56 -6.17
N TYR A 39 9.34 7.37 -5.73
CA TYR A 39 10.31 7.25 -4.62
C TYR A 39 11.77 7.20 -5.04
N LEU A 40 12.08 6.72 -6.24
CA LEU A 40 13.47 6.56 -6.68
C LEU A 40 14.09 7.85 -7.24
N PRO A 41 13.39 8.67 -8.07
CA PRO A 41 14.04 9.83 -8.68
C PRO A 41 14.65 10.84 -7.69
N PRO A 42 14.02 11.19 -6.55
CA PRO A 42 14.63 12.09 -5.58
C PRO A 42 15.93 11.53 -4.98
N ALA A 43 15.98 10.22 -4.74
CA ALA A 43 17.18 9.55 -4.24
C ALA A 43 18.29 9.52 -5.30
N LEU A 44 17.95 9.30 -6.57
CA LEU A 44 18.91 9.32 -7.67
C LEU A 44 19.48 10.74 -7.89
N ARG A 45 18.67 11.79 -7.76
CA ARG A 45 19.15 13.19 -7.78
C ARG A 45 20.16 13.48 -6.67
N TYR A 46 20.00 12.88 -5.50
CA TYR A 46 20.96 13.05 -4.40
C TYR A 46 22.34 12.44 -4.73
N ILE A 47 22.39 11.41 -5.57
CA ILE A 47 23.63 10.73 -5.99
C ILE A 47 24.24 11.44 -7.20
N ASP A 48 23.40 11.81 -8.16
CA ASP A 48 23.77 12.49 -9.39
C ASP A 48 22.96 13.81 -9.50
N PRO A 49 23.57 14.95 -9.12
CA PRO A 49 22.90 16.26 -9.19
C PRO A 49 22.36 16.64 -10.57
N GLU A 50 22.92 16.07 -11.64
CA GLU A 50 22.50 16.29 -13.04
C GLU A 50 21.33 15.39 -13.46
N PHE A 51 20.98 14.38 -12.67
CA PHE A 51 19.88 13.47 -12.98
C PHE A 51 18.55 14.22 -13.00
N LEU A 52 17.97 14.43 -14.18
CA LEU A 52 16.72 15.16 -14.39
C LEU A 52 16.80 16.66 -14.00
N ALA A 53 17.98 17.30 -14.14
CA ALA A 53 18.24 18.66 -13.65
C ALA A 53 17.15 19.71 -13.97
N HIS A 54 16.53 19.63 -15.15
CA HIS A 54 15.48 20.56 -15.60
C HIS A 54 14.05 20.12 -15.29
N ASP A 55 13.87 19.03 -14.56
CA ASP A 55 12.56 18.52 -14.25
C ASP A 55 11.84 19.34 -13.18
N TRP A 56 10.65 19.85 -13.53
CA TRP A 56 9.88 20.71 -12.65
C TRP A 56 9.48 20.03 -11.34
N TRP A 57 8.98 18.79 -11.39
CA TRP A 57 8.46 18.10 -10.20
C TRP A 57 9.58 17.81 -9.21
N LEU A 58 10.73 17.31 -9.70
CA LEU A 58 11.87 17.04 -8.82
C LEU A 58 12.40 18.31 -8.13
N ASN A 59 12.39 19.43 -8.83
CA ASN A 59 12.91 20.70 -8.30
C ASN A 59 11.89 21.47 -7.44
N SER A 60 10.59 21.22 -7.60
CA SER A 60 9.53 22.06 -6.99
C SER A 60 8.69 21.33 -5.94
N ALA A 61 8.71 20.00 -5.90
CA ALA A 61 7.94 19.23 -4.93
C ALA A 61 8.75 18.93 -3.65
N HIS A 62 8.04 18.83 -2.52
CA HIS A 62 8.64 18.34 -1.28
C HIS A 62 8.80 16.81 -1.28
N HIS A 63 10.05 16.36 -1.12
CA HIS A 63 10.40 14.94 -1.03
C HIS A 63 10.76 14.58 0.41
N TYR A 64 10.02 13.67 1.05
CA TYR A 64 10.07 13.48 2.51
C TYR A 64 10.52 12.09 3.00
N HIS A 65 10.78 11.15 2.09
CA HIS A 65 11.22 9.79 2.45
C HIS A 65 12.75 9.68 2.60
N PHE A 66 13.36 10.58 3.37
CA PHE A 66 14.82 10.72 3.45
C PHE A 66 15.56 9.44 3.85
N VAL A 67 15.02 8.66 4.80
CA VAL A 67 15.61 7.40 5.23
C VAL A 67 15.61 6.37 4.09
N PHE A 68 14.53 6.31 3.31
CA PHE A 68 14.46 5.47 2.13
C PHE A 68 15.39 5.97 1.02
N PHE A 69 15.55 7.28 0.85
CA PHE A 69 16.50 7.83 -0.11
C PHE A 69 17.94 7.43 0.21
N ALA A 70 18.33 7.45 1.50
CA ALA A 70 19.63 6.99 1.92
C ALA A 70 19.86 5.50 1.61
N LEU A 71 18.83 4.66 1.81
CA LEU A 71 18.87 3.24 1.44
C LEU A 71 19.09 3.06 -0.07
N VAL A 72 18.27 3.73 -0.89
CA VAL A 72 18.37 3.71 -2.36
C VAL A 72 19.75 4.18 -2.81
N ALA A 73 20.26 5.27 -2.23
CA ALA A 73 21.58 5.79 -2.53
C ALA A 73 22.71 4.81 -2.17
N GLY A 74 22.58 4.10 -1.05
CA GLY A 74 23.51 3.03 -0.69
C GLY A 74 23.54 1.90 -1.73
N LEU A 75 22.37 1.40 -2.15
CA LEU A 75 22.28 0.33 -3.15
C LEU A 75 22.82 0.75 -4.53
N ALA A 76 22.51 1.98 -4.94
CA ALA A 76 22.99 2.54 -6.20
C ALA A 76 24.50 2.74 -6.21
N LYS A 77 25.11 3.23 -5.10
CA LYS A 77 26.57 3.33 -4.97
C LYS A 77 27.28 1.97 -5.03
N LEU A 78 26.59 0.89 -4.61
CA LEU A 78 27.09 -0.47 -4.70
C LEU A 78 26.89 -1.11 -6.09
N GLY A 79 26.24 -0.41 -7.04
CA GLY A 79 25.95 -0.95 -8.37
C GLY A 79 24.90 -2.07 -8.39
N ILE A 80 24.11 -2.22 -7.33
CA ILE A 80 23.12 -3.29 -7.16
C ILE A 80 21.72 -2.76 -6.91
N LEU A 81 21.38 -1.58 -7.42
CA LEU A 81 20.10 -0.92 -7.10
C LEU A 81 18.89 -1.83 -7.33
N GLU A 82 18.68 -2.31 -8.56
CA GLU A 82 17.49 -3.09 -8.91
C GLU A 82 17.41 -4.41 -8.15
N ILE A 83 18.48 -5.22 -8.19
CA ILE A 83 18.52 -6.51 -7.50
C ILE A 83 18.48 -6.34 -5.97
N GLY A 84 19.09 -5.27 -5.45
CA GLY A 84 19.07 -4.94 -4.04
C GLY A 84 17.67 -4.56 -3.54
N LEU A 85 16.91 -3.78 -4.33
CA LEU A 85 15.52 -3.48 -4.03
C LEU A 85 14.67 -4.77 -4.01
N ALA A 86 14.83 -5.65 -5.00
CA ALA A 86 14.11 -6.92 -5.05
C ALA A 86 14.43 -7.82 -3.83
N LEU A 87 15.72 -8.03 -3.54
CA LEU A 87 16.17 -8.85 -2.41
C LEU A 87 15.68 -8.30 -1.06
N LEU A 88 15.71 -6.98 -0.87
CA LEU A 88 15.19 -6.35 0.33
C LEU A 88 13.66 -6.47 0.44
N ASN A 89 12.92 -6.44 -0.68
CA ASN A 89 11.48 -6.66 -0.66
C ASN A 89 11.16 -8.10 -0.20
N ILE A 90 11.85 -9.08 -0.80
CA ILE A 90 11.74 -10.50 -0.44
C ILE A 90 12.05 -10.68 1.05
N ALA A 91 13.15 -10.09 1.52
CA ALA A 91 13.55 -10.16 2.93
C ALA A 91 12.50 -9.52 3.86
N ALA A 92 11.97 -8.35 3.50
CA ALA A 92 10.96 -7.65 4.29
C ALA A 92 9.67 -8.46 4.44
N VAL A 93 9.18 -9.07 3.35
CA VAL A 93 7.99 -9.95 3.36
C VAL A 93 8.27 -11.25 4.12
N ALA A 94 9.44 -11.86 3.94
CA ALA A 94 9.83 -13.06 4.68
C ALA A 94 9.93 -12.80 6.20
N ILE A 95 10.51 -11.68 6.61
CA ILE A 95 10.58 -11.27 8.03
C ILE A 95 9.17 -11.01 8.58
N ALA A 96 8.30 -10.34 7.82
CA ALA A 96 6.94 -10.06 8.24
C ALA A 96 6.10 -11.34 8.41
N THR A 97 6.17 -12.26 7.45
CA THR A 97 5.48 -13.56 7.55
C THR A 97 6.05 -14.42 8.69
N HIS A 98 7.36 -14.34 8.96
CA HIS A 98 7.94 -14.94 10.15
C HIS A 98 7.43 -14.29 11.45
N ALA A 99 7.24 -12.97 11.48
CA ALA A 99 6.62 -12.29 12.60
C ALA A 99 5.16 -12.74 12.81
N CYS A 100 4.39 -12.98 11.74
CA CYS A 100 3.08 -13.63 11.84
C CYS A 100 3.19 -15.04 12.46
N PHE A 101 4.19 -15.83 12.08
CA PHE A 101 4.44 -17.13 12.71
C PHE A 101 4.71 -17.02 14.21
N ARG A 102 5.47 -16.00 14.64
CA ARG A 102 5.70 -15.71 16.07
C ARG A 102 4.40 -15.38 16.80
N VAL A 103 3.50 -14.62 16.17
CA VAL A 103 2.15 -14.36 16.71
C VAL A 103 1.36 -15.66 16.85
N ILE A 104 1.36 -16.50 15.81
CA ILE A 104 0.68 -17.82 15.82
C ILE A 104 1.20 -18.71 16.97
N GLN A 105 2.53 -18.74 17.17
CA GLN A 105 3.16 -19.49 18.26
C GLN A 105 2.76 -18.92 19.64
N HIS A 106 2.77 -17.59 19.78
CA HIS A 106 2.40 -16.91 21.01
C HIS A 106 0.94 -17.22 21.41
N MET A 107 0.03 -17.28 20.42
CA MET A 107 -1.37 -17.68 20.63
C MET A 107 -1.56 -19.19 20.89
N ARG A 108 -0.47 -19.97 20.87
CA ARG A 108 -0.46 -21.43 21.10
C ARG A 108 -1.37 -22.19 20.14
N ALA A 109 -1.25 -21.90 18.83
CA ALA A 109 -1.92 -22.68 17.80
C ALA A 109 -1.43 -24.14 17.81
N GLU A 110 -2.32 -25.10 17.59
CA GLU A 110 -1.97 -26.54 17.60
C GLU A 110 -1.17 -26.95 16.36
N TYR A 111 -1.47 -26.35 15.20
CA TYR A 111 -0.78 -26.59 13.94
C TYR A 111 -0.22 -25.26 13.38
N PRO A 112 0.85 -24.70 13.96
CA PRO A 112 1.30 -23.35 13.65
C PRO A 112 1.80 -23.19 12.21
N VAL A 113 2.37 -24.25 11.61
CA VAL A 113 2.82 -24.22 10.21
C VAL A 113 1.64 -24.18 9.24
N VAL A 114 0.58 -24.95 9.51
CA VAL A 114 -0.67 -24.92 8.72
C VAL A 114 -1.29 -23.52 8.79
N ALA A 115 -1.39 -22.94 9.99
CA ALA A 115 -1.90 -21.58 10.17
C ALA A 115 -1.07 -20.55 9.37
N LEU A 116 0.26 -20.68 9.39
CA LEU A 116 1.14 -19.81 8.59
C LEU A 116 0.90 -19.97 7.09
N SER A 117 0.80 -21.21 6.58
CA SER A 117 0.50 -21.48 5.18
C SER A 117 -0.82 -20.86 4.74
N LEU A 118 -1.85 -20.91 5.58
CA LEU A 118 -3.15 -20.28 5.31
C LEU A 118 -3.06 -18.75 5.27
N VAL A 119 -2.25 -18.14 6.15
CA VAL A 119 -1.99 -16.69 6.12
C VAL A 119 -1.23 -16.30 4.86
N ILE A 120 -0.24 -17.09 4.44
CA ILE A 120 0.50 -16.86 3.19
C ILE A 120 -0.43 -17.00 1.98
N ALA A 121 -1.27 -18.03 1.95
CA ALA A 121 -2.26 -18.22 0.90
C ALA A 121 -3.18 -17.00 0.75
N LEU A 122 -3.68 -16.47 1.87
CA LEU A 122 -4.49 -15.25 1.87
C LEU A 122 -3.68 -14.02 1.45
N LEU A 123 -2.45 -13.86 1.93
CA LEU A 123 -1.56 -12.76 1.54
C LEU A 123 -1.42 -12.70 0.02
N LEU A 124 -1.13 -13.85 -0.60
CA LEU A 124 -1.02 -13.97 -2.05
C LEU A 124 -2.37 -13.64 -2.69
N ALA A 125 -3.41 -14.41 -2.38
CA ALA A 125 -4.69 -14.29 -3.09
C ALA A 125 -5.36 -12.90 -2.93
N SER A 126 -5.04 -12.16 -1.88
CA SER A 126 -5.56 -10.82 -1.62
C SER A 126 -4.69 -9.67 -2.13
N SER A 127 -3.71 -9.96 -3.02
CA SER A 127 -2.76 -8.96 -3.53
C SER A 127 -2.11 -8.15 -2.41
N GLY A 128 -1.60 -8.82 -1.38
CA GLY A 128 -0.96 -8.16 -0.26
C GLY A 128 -1.92 -7.65 0.82
N PHE A 129 -3.07 -8.29 1.06
CA PHE A 129 -4.15 -7.79 1.93
C PHE A 129 -4.69 -6.42 1.48
N CYS A 130 -4.93 -6.26 0.18
CA CYS A 130 -5.55 -5.06 -0.35
C CYS A 130 -6.97 -4.87 0.23
N THR A 131 -7.30 -3.67 0.70
CA THR A 131 -8.59 -3.35 1.33
C THR A 131 -8.91 -1.85 1.23
N VAL A 132 -9.90 -1.40 2.03
CA VAL A 132 -10.46 -0.04 2.08
C VAL A 132 -9.42 1.05 1.80
N GLY A 133 -9.79 1.94 0.88
CA GLY A 133 -8.93 3.04 0.45
C GLY A 133 -7.69 2.57 -0.31
N ALA A 134 -7.78 1.47 -1.07
CA ALA A 134 -6.68 0.85 -1.82
C ALA A 134 -5.40 0.67 -0.98
N THR A 135 -5.58 0.31 0.30
CA THR A 135 -4.47 0.08 1.23
C THR A 135 -4.09 -1.38 1.23
N PHE A 136 -2.79 -1.67 1.36
CA PHE A 136 -2.25 -3.03 1.33
C PHE A 136 -1.05 -3.12 2.28
N LEU A 137 -0.70 -4.33 2.70
CA LEU A 137 0.50 -4.62 3.48
C LEU A 137 1.75 -4.57 2.60
N PHE A 138 1.72 -5.29 1.47
CA PHE A 138 2.87 -5.48 0.59
C PHE A 138 2.51 -5.25 -0.88
N SER A 139 3.48 -4.73 -1.63
CA SER A 139 3.44 -4.59 -3.08
C SER A 139 4.56 -5.43 -3.70
N ALA A 140 4.53 -5.60 -5.01
CA ALA A 140 5.50 -6.41 -5.73
C ALA A 140 6.94 -5.90 -5.60
N SER A 141 7.09 -4.60 -5.34
CA SER A 141 8.37 -3.90 -5.24
C SER A 141 8.61 -3.30 -3.86
N LEU A 142 9.89 -3.10 -3.52
CA LEU A 142 10.27 -2.45 -2.27
C LEU A 142 9.85 -0.97 -2.29
N GLN A 143 9.09 -0.57 -1.28
CA GLN A 143 8.67 0.80 -1.05
C GLN A 143 8.93 1.17 0.42
N PRO A 144 8.94 2.47 0.79
CA PRO A 144 9.02 2.87 2.19
C PRO A 144 7.94 2.21 3.05
N SER A 145 6.73 2.04 2.48
CA SER A 145 5.62 1.34 3.12
C SER A 145 5.89 -0.14 3.38
N THR A 146 6.64 -0.85 2.53
CA THR A 146 7.00 -2.27 2.76
C THR A 146 7.76 -2.42 4.08
N ILE A 147 8.80 -1.59 4.28
CA ILE A 147 9.62 -1.63 5.50
C ILE A 147 8.78 -1.21 6.72
N ALA A 148 7.95 -0.16 6.55
CA ALA A 148 7.07 0.30 7.60
C ALA A 148 6.01 -0.74 8.00
N THR A 149 5.46 -1.47 7.04
CA THR A 149 4.57 -2.61 7.27
C THR A 149 5.27 -3.73 8.03
N THR A 150 6.45 -4.16 7.59
CA THR A 150 7.22 -5.22 8.27
C THR A 150 7.51 -4.84 9.71
N ALA A 151 7.96 -3.60 9.95
CA ALA A 151 8.18 -3.08 11.29
C ALA A 151 6.89 -3.03 12.12
N THR A 152 5.76 -2.62 11.53
CA THR A 152 4.46 -2.61 12.22
C THR A 152 4.01 -4.03 12.62
N ILE A 153 4.20 -5.04 11.76
CA ILE A 153 3.87 -6.43 12.10
C ILE A 153 4.77 -6.96 13.23
N LEU A 154 6.07 -6.61 13.22
CA LEU A 154 6.98 -6.89 14.34
C LEU A 154 6.53 -6.19 15.63
N ALA A 155 6.00 -4.96 15.52
CA ALA A 155 5.43 -4.24 16.65
C ALA A 155 4.17 -4.93 17.20
N ILE A 156 3.28 -5.45 16.34
CA ILE A 156 2.13 -6.26 16.75
C ILE A 156 2.61 -7.47 17.54
N ALA A 157 3.59 -8.23 17.03
CA ALA A 157 4.14 -9.38 17.72
C ALA A 157 4.71 -9.02 19.11
N ALA A 158 5.53 -7.95 19.18
CA ALA A 158 6.09 -7.47 20.44
C ALA A 158 5.03 -6.93 21.42
N PHE A 159 3.97 -6.30 20.92
CA PHE A 159 2.87 -5.78 21.72
C PHE A 159 2.06 -6.92 22.36
N LEU A 160 1.75 -7.96 21.59
CA LEU A 160 1.07 -9.16 22.11
C LEU A 160 1.93 -9.91 23.14
N ASP A 161 3.26 -9.92 22.96
CA ASP A 161 4.22 -10.43 23.94
C ASP A 161 4.35 -9.55 25.21
N GLY A 162 3.66 -8.40 25.28
CA GLY A 162 3.79 -7.44 26.39
C GLY A 162 5.13 -6.68 26.42
N ARG A 163 5.95 -6.80 25.37
CA ARG A 163 7.29 -6.18 25.26
C ARG A 163 7.21 -4.77 24.68
N LEU A 164 6.61 -3.85 25.45
CA LEU A 164 6.28 -2.49 24.99
C LEU A 164 7.48 -1.69 24.47
N GLY A 165 8.66 -1.84 25.07
CA GLY A 165 9.87 -1.15 24.58
C GLY A 165 10.34 -1.63 23.20
N HIS A 166 10.17 -2.92 22.89
CA HIS A 166 10.44 -3.44 21.56
C HIS A 166 9.36 -3.02 20.56
N CYS A 167 8.09 -3.03 20.98
CA CYS A 167 6.99 -2.49 20.19
C CYS A 167 7.29 -1.05 19.77
N GLY A 168 7.59 -0.15 20.72
CA GLY A 168 7.90 1.24 20.44
C GLY A 168 9.05 1.46 19.46
N ARG A 169 10.13 0.66 19.55
CA ARG A 169 11.26 0.75 18.60
C ARG A 169 10.85 0.36 17.18
N TRP A 170 10.02 -0.67 17.04
CA TRP A 170 9.49 -1.06 15.73
C TRP A 170 8.52 -0.02 15.17
N LEU A 171 7.70 0.62 16.00
CA LEU A 171 6.85 1.74 15.57
C LEU A 171 7.66 2.95 15.12
N ALA A 172 8.75 3.27 15.81
CA ALA A 172 9.69 4.31 15.38
C ALA A 172 10.36 3.98 14.05
N LEU A 173 10.80 2.74 13.86
CA LEU A 173 11.35 2.30 12.57
C LEU A 173 10.32 2.44 11.44
N ALA A 174 9.07 2.05 11.70
CA ALA A 174 7.99 2.23 10.73
C ALA A 174 7.78 3.72 10.38
N GLY A 175 7.74 4.57 11.40
CA GLY A 175 7.58 6.01 11.23
C GLY A 175 8.75 6.69 10.52
N ALA A 176 9.97 6.22 10.73
CA ALA A 176 11.17 6.76 10.10
C ALA A 176 11.21 6.53 8.59
N PHE A 177 10.66 5.40 8.11
CA PHE A 177 10.51 5.14 6.68
C PHE A 177 9.27 5.81 6.08
N HIS A 178 8.19 5.96 6.87
CA HIS A 178 6.93 6.45 6.36
C HIS A 178 6.17 7.31 7.38
N ALA A 179 6.08 8.63 7.14
CA ALA A 179 5.48 9.59 8.07
C ALA A 179 4.02 9.28 8.45
N ASN A 180 3.20 8.78 7.52
CA ASN A 180 1.84 8.36 7.85
C ASN A 180 1.80 7.25 8.94
N PHE A 181 2.69 6.25 8.86
CA PHE A 181 2.81 5.21 9.89
C PHE A 181 3.22 5.79 11.24
N LEU A 182 4.08 6.81 11.26
CA LEU A 182 4.45 7.50 12.49
C LEU A 182 3.23 8.06 13.22
N ALA A 183 2.35 8.75 12.50
CA ALA A 183 1.15 9.35 13.07
C ALA A 183 0.13 8.29 13.51
N VAL A 184 -0.30 7.42 12.58
CA VAL A 184 -1.43 6.51 12.84
C VAL A 184 -1.06 5.36 13.78
N ASN A 185 0.17 4.82 13.73
CA ASN A 185 0.57 3.77 14.65
C ASN A 185 0.75 4.28 16.07
N THR A 186 1.32 5.47 16.25
CA THR A 186 1.49 6.07 17.58
C THR A 186 0.13 6.24 18.27
N ALA A 187 -0.87 6.72 17.53
CA ALA A 187 -2.26 6.80 18.01
C ALA A 187 -2.85 5.41 18.31
N ALA A 188 -2.76 4.48 17.36
CA ALA A 188 -3.36 3.15 17.48
C ALA A 188 -2.82 2.34 18.66
N PHE A 189 -1.49 2.25 18.80
CA PHE A 189 -0.88 1.46 19.87
C PHE A 189 -0.98 2.15 21.23
N GLY A 190 -0.94 3.48 21.29
CA GLY A 190 -1.20 4.23 22.52
C GLY A 190 -2.61 3.96 23.05
N LEU A 191 -3.62 4.07 22.17
CA LEU A 191 -5.01 3.74 22.50
C LEU A 191 -5.18 2.26 22.87
N ALA A 192 -4.57 1.34 22.11
CA ALA A 192 -4.63 -0.09 22.36
C ALA A 192 -4.09 -0.46 23.75
N TYR A 193 -2.97 0.14 24.15
CA TYR A 193 -2.37 -0.08 25.46
C TYR A 193 -3.29 0.41 26.59
N GLY A 194 -3.86 1.61 26.43
CA GLY A 194 -4.88 2.14 27.34
C GLY A 194 -6.06 1.20 27.51
N LEU A 195 -6.68 0.79 26.41
CA LEU A 195 -7.83 -0.12 26.40
C LEU A 195 -7.52 -1.51 26.98
N ALA A 196 -6.31 -2.02 26.76
CA ALA A 196 -5.95 -3.35 27.23
C ALA A 196 -5.71 -3.39 28.75
N ILE A 197 -5.24 -2.30 29.36
CA ILE A 197 -5.02 -2.22 30.81
C ILE A 197 -6.31 -1.93 31.57
N THR A 198 -7.20 -1.12 31.00
CA THR A 198 -8.46 -0.74 31.66
C THR A 198 -9.53 -1.84 31.64
N GLN A 199 -9.33 -2.89 30.83
CA GLN A 199 -10.23 -4.06 30.76
C GLN A 199 -10.35 -4.78 32.11
N GLY A 200 -11.41 -4.45 32.86
CA GLY A 200 -11.71 -5.01 34.18
C GLY A 200 -10.91 -4.36 35.32
N ARG A 201 -10.36 -3.16 35.12
CA ARG A 201 -9.66 -2.37 36.13
C ARG A 201 -10.30 -0.99 36.32
N PRO A 202 -10.25 -0.39 37.52
CA PRO A 202 -10.77 0.96 37.74
C PRO A 202 -9.95 2.01 36.96
N TRP A 203 -10.61 3.08 36.52
CA TRP A 203 -9.99 4.18 35.76
C TRP A 203 -8.80 4.85 36.47
N ARG A 204 -8.74 4.76 37.81
CA ARG A 204 -7.60 5.26 38.61
C ARG A 204 -6.27 4.59 38.24
N ASP A 205 -6.29 3.37 37.72
CA ASP A 205 -5.09 2.63 37.32
C ASP A 205 -4.42 3.21 36.07
N ILE A 206 -5.13 4.04 35.29
CA ILE A 206 -4.56 4.76 34.14
C ILE A 206 -3.54 5.81 34.60
N MET A 207 -3.65 6.30 35.83
CA MET A 207 -2.67 7.24 36.41
C MET A 207 -1.58 6.53 37.22
N SER A 208 -1.53 5.19 37.19
CA SER A 208 -0.49 4.45 37.89
C SER A 208 0.89 4.70 37.28
N ARG A 209 1.92 4.69 38.12
CA ARG A 209 3.32 4.79 37.68
C ARG A 209 3.68 3.71 36.65
N GLU A 210 3.18 2.50 36.83
CA GLU A 210 3.42 1.38 35.92
C GLU A 210 2.83 1.63 34.53
N PHE A 211 1.59 2.13 34.45
CA PHE A 211 0.97 2.52 33.20
C PHE A 211 1.78 3.60 32.49
N MET A 212 2.14 4.67 33.21
CA MET A 212 2.90 5.79 32.63
C MET A 212 4.27 5.35 32.12
N LEU A 213 4.98 4.50 32.87
CA LEU A 213 6.25 3.93 32.41
C LEU A 213 6.07 3.03 31.19
N GLY A 214 4.99 2.26 31.13
CA GLY A 214 4.65 1.45 29.96
C GLY A 214 4.35 2.30 28.72
N LEU A 215 3.58 3.37 28.88
CA LEU A 215 3.25 4.32 27.82
C LEU A 215 4.51 5.04 27.32
N VAL A 216 5.38 5.49 28.22
CA VAL A 216 6.68 6.06 27.85
C VAL A 216 7.49 5.05 27.05
N ARG A 217 7.67 3.82 27.55
CA ARG A 217 8.41 2.75 26.83
C ARG A 217 7.86 2.49 25.43
N LEU A 218 6.54 2.58 25.25
CA LEU A 218 5.87 2.38 23.98
C LEU A 218 6.05 3.57 23.02
N LEU A 219 5.89 4.80 23.50
CA LEU A 219 5.75 5.97 22.63
C LEU A 219 7.03 6.79 22.46
N TRP A 220 7.97 6.76 23.42
CA TRP A 220 9.17 7.61 23.37
C TRP A 220 9.97 7.47 22.07
N PRO A 221 10.17 6.25 21.49
CA PRO A 221 10.95 6.14 20.26
C PRO A 221 10.28 6.86 19.10
N SER A 222 8.95 6.72 18.95
CA SER A 222 8.18 7.44 17.92
C SER A 222 8.20 8.94 18.16
N LEU A 223 8.12 9.41 19.42
CA LEU A 223 8.21 10.83 19.74
C LEU A 223 9.55 11.44 19.32
N VAL A 224 10.66 10.69 19.42
CA VAL A 224 11.96 11.13 18.91
C VAL A 224 11.94 11.29 17.39
N ILE A 225 11.39 10.33 16.66
CA ILE A 225 11.25 10.43 15.19
C ILE A 225 10.35 11.60 14.81
N THR A 226 9.27 11.84 15.56
CA THR A 226 8.38 13.00 15.37
C THR A 226 9.13 14.31 15.59
N ALA A 227 9.94 14.41 16.64
CA ALA A 227 10.73 15.62 16.91
C ALA A 227 11.74 15.89 15.78
N ILE A 228 12.41 14.86 15.27
CA ILE A 228 13.32 14.98 14.11
C ILE A 228 12.56 15.42 12.85
N SER A 229 11.35 14.89 12.64
CA SER A 229 10.52 15.17 11.46
C SER A 229 9.71 16.47 11.59
N ALA A 230 9.70 17.11 12.76
CA ALA A 230 8.83 18.25 13.06
C ALA A 230 9.00 19.43 12.09
N PRO A 231 10.21 19.85 11.67
CA PRO A 231 10.35 20.97 10.73
C PRO A 231 9.62 20.72 9.40
N LEU A 232 9.71 19.49 8.88
CA LEU A 232 9.05 19.08 7.65
C LEU A 232 7.52 18.97 7.83
N ILE A 233 7.06 18.42 8.96
CA ILE A 233 5.63 18.34 9.26
C ILE A 233 5.03 19.75 9.35
N LEU A 234 5.74 20.69 10.00
CA LEU A 234 5.31 22.08 10.14
C LEU A 234 5.27 22.81 8.79
N SER A 235 6.21 22.56 7.88
CA SER A 235 6.19 23.19 6.55
C SER A 235 4.92 22.82 5.75
N PHE A 236 4.49 21.56 5.82
CA PHE A 236 3.23 21.13 5.20
C PHE A 236 2.01 21.83 5.80
N LEU A 237 1.97 22.02 7.12
CA LEU A 237 0.86 22.70 7.80
C LEU A 237 0.76 24.18 7.40
N THR A 238 1.90 24.87 7.22
CA THR A 238 1.88 26.31 6.86
C THR A 238 1.27 26.59 5.49
N GLU A 239 1.48 25.71 4.50
CA GLU A 239 0.87 25.88 3.17
C GLU A 239 -0.65 25.63 3.19
N SER A 240 -1.13 24.74 4.07
CA SER A 240 -2.56 24.43 4.21
C SER A 240 -3.41 25.59 4.75
N VAL A 241 -2.79 26.67 5.23
CA VAL A 241 -3.48 27.83 5.80
C VAL A 241 -3.75 28.93 4.75
N ARG A 242 -3.20 28.84 3.54
CA ARG A 242 -3.41 29.82 2.46
C ARG A 242 -4.77 29.62 1.76
N PRO A 243 -5.79 30.50 1.98
CA PRO A 243 -7.15 30.24 1.52
C PRO A 243 -7.31 30.28 -0.01
N ASP A 244 -6.45 31.02 -0.70
CA ASP A 244 -6.48 31.25 -2.15
C ASP A 244 -6.15 29.99 -2.97
N ILE A 245 -5.37 29.08 -2.41
CA ILE A 245 -4.98 27.81 -3.05
C ILE A 245 -5.58 26.58 -2.37
N ALA A 246 -6.04 26.69 -1.12
CA ALA A 246 -6.50 25.54 -0.34
C ALA A 246 -7.70 24.84 -0.99
N ALA A 247 -8.74 25.58 -1.38
CA ALA A 247 -9.94 24.96 -1.95
C ALA A 247 -9.68 24.22 -3.27
N GLU A 248 -8.85 24.79 -4.16
CA GLU A 248 -8.49 24.17 -5.44
C GLU A 248 -7.57 22.97 -5.21
N GLY A 249 -6.51 23.13 -4.41
CA GLY A 249 -5.57 22.05 -4.10
C GLY A 249 -6.24 20.85 -3.42
N ASP A 250 -7.20 21.09 -2.54
CA ASP A 250 -7.90 20.04 -1.80
C ASP A 250 -8.88 19.28 -2.68
N TRP A 251 -9.59 20.00 -3.54
CA TRP A 251 -10.42 19.36 -4.57
C TRP A 251 -9.56 18.50 -5.50
N ILE A 252 -8.43 19.02 -5.99
CA ILE A 252 -7.52 18.27 -6.87
C ILE A 252 -7.02 17.01 -6.14
N PHE A 253 -6.54 17.15 -4.91
CA PHE A 253 -5.97 16.03 -4.18
C PHE A 253 -7.03 14.96 -3.85
N PHE A 254 -8.14 15.35 -3.23
CA PHE A 254 -9.12 14.41 -2.71
C PHE A 254 -10.09 13.86 -3.76
N LYS A 255 -10.45 14.65 -4.78
CA LYS A 255 -11.51 14.28 -5.72
C LYS A 255 -11.00 13.93 -7.11
N PHE A 256 -9.86 14.46 -7.53
CA PHE A 256 -9.28 14.19 -8.84
C PHE A 256 -8.12 13.19 -8.81
N ALA A 257 -7.06 13.49 -8.04
CA ALA A 257 -5.79 12.76 -8.12
C ALA A 257 -5.86 11.37 -7.46
N VAL A 258 -6.40 11.30 -6.23
CA VAL A 258 -6.42 10.07 -5.43
C VAL A 258 -7.75 9.83 -4.69
N PRO A 259 -8.92 9.94 -5.37
CA PRO A 259 -10.22 9.74 -4.72
C PRO A 259 -10.39 8.35 -4.12
N PHE A 260 -9.79 7.33 -4.74
CA PHE A 260 -9.79 5.95 -4.28
C PHE A 260 -9.02 5.72 -2.97
N HIS A 261 -8.24 6.70 -2.50
CA HIS A 261 -7.58 6.67 -1.19
C HIS A 261 -8.33 7.52 -0.16
N TYR A 262 -8.68 8.76 -0.49
CA TYR A 262 -9.06 9.75 0.53
C TYR A 262 -10.55 10.12 0.54
N TYR A 263 -11.31 9.72 -0.47
CA TYR A 263 -12.72 10.07 -0.61
C TYR A 263 -13.59 8.82 -0.45
N PRO A 264 -14.08 8.49 0.77
CA PRO A 264 -14.81 7.26 1.04
C PRO A 264 -15.93 6.90 0.07
N PRO A 265 -16.75 7.85 -0.43
CA PRO A 265 -17.77 7.55 -1.42
C PRO A 265 -17.24 6.84 -2.69
N ALA A 266 -15.97 7.04 -3.05
CA ALA A 266 -15.34 6.36 -4.19
C ALA A 266 -15.02 4.87 -3.94
N TYR A 267 -15.04 4.40 -2.69
CA TYR A 267 -14.68 3.02 -2.34
C TYR A 267 -15.57 2.40 -1.24
N LEU A 268 -16.79 2.91 -1.07
CA LEU A 268 -17.76 2.40 -0.07
C LEU A 268 -18.01 0.89 -0.18
N ILE A 269 -17.92 0.35 -1.40
CA ILE A 269 -18.14 -1.07 -1.69
C ILE A 269 -17.12 -2.00 -1.03
N GLN A 270 -15.99 -1.47 -0.55
CA GLN A 270 -14.94 -2.24 0.14
C GLN A 270 -15.23 -2.44 1.64
N PHE A 271 -16.11 -1.65 2.24
CA PHE A 271 -16.38 -1.71 3.68
C PHE A 271 -17.16 -2.94 4.17
N PRO A 272 -18.15 -3.48 3.42
CA PRO A 272 -18.87 -4.68 3.87
C PRO A 272 -17.97 -5.89 4.11
N SER A 273 -17.03 -6.16 3.21
CA SER A 273 -16.06 -7.25 3.38
C SER A 273 -15.03 -6.97 4.47
N PHE A 274 -14.57 -5.72 4.60
CA PHE A 274 -13.72 -5.29 5.69
C PHE A 274 -14.39 -5.54 7.07
N LEU A 275 -15.63 -5.07 7.23
CA LEU A 275 -16.42 -5.27 8.45
C LEU A 275 -16.64 -6.77 8.73
N ALA A 276 -16.96 -7.56 7.71
CA ALA A 276 -17.18 -8.99 7.87
C ALA A 276 -15.96 -9.68 8.47
N LEU A 277 -14.75 -9.42 7.93
CA LEU A 277 -13.51 -10.00 8.45
C LEU A 277 -13.16 -9.48 9.84
N GLU A 278 -13.35 -8.18 10.11
CA GLU A 278 -13.09 -7.60 11.42
C GLU A 278 -13.98 -8.23 12.52
N VAL A 279 -15.27 -8.44 12.21
CA VAL A 279 -16.21 -9.15 13.10
C VAL A 279 -15.74 -10.57 13.39
N LEU A 280 -15.21 -11.30 12.40
CA LEU A 280 -14.65 -12.64 12.64
C LEU A 280 -13.48 -12.62 13.62
N GLY A 281 -12.62 -11.59 13.58
CA GLY A 281 -11.56 -11.41 14.57
C GLY A 281 -12.10 -11.35 16.00
N PHE A 282 -13.10 -10.50 16.24
CA PHE A 282 -13.72 -10.37 17.56
C PHE A 282 -14.40 -11.66 18.02
N VAL A 283 -15.18 -12.29 17.14
CA VAL A 283 -15.96 -13.51 17.43
C VAL A 283 -15.06 -14.68 17.85
N TRP A 284 -13.89 -14.81 17.21
CA TRP A 284 -12.96 -15.92 17.45
C TRP A 284 -11.90 -15.62 18.52
N THR A 285 -11.72 -14.37 18.94
CA THR A 285 -10.69 -13.96 19.91
C THR A 285 -10.64 -14.82 21.17
N GLY A 286 -11.79 -15.02 21.82
CA GLY A 286 -11.86 -15.80 23.07
C GLY A 286 -11.49 -17.28 22.90
N ARG A 287 -11.68 -17.86 21.70
CA ARG A 287 -11.34 -19.26 21.40
C ARG A 287 -9.88 -19.39 20.97
N ALA A 288 -9.39 -18.45 20.16
CA ALA A 288 -8.05 -18.43 19.61
C ALA A 288 -6.99 -18.14 20.68
N ILE A 289 -7.27 -17.22 21.60
CA ILE A 289 -6.30 -16.75 22.59
C ILE A 289 -6.77 -17.17 23.98
N THR A 290 -6.11 -18.15 24.60
CA THR A 290 -6.46 -18.67 25.93
C THR A 290 -5.81 -17.88 27.06
N ASP A 291 -4.62 -17.31 26.83
CA ASP A 291 -3.94 -16.46 27.80
C ASP A 291 -4.70 -15.13 27.98
N LEU A 292 -4.99 -14.76 29.22
CA LEU A 292 -5.79 -13.58 29.53
C LEU A 292 -5.06 -12.28 29.18
N GLN A 293 -3.75 -12.20 29.42
CA GLN A 293 -2.96 -11.00 29.15
C GLN A 293 -2.86 -10.77 27.65
N THR A 294 -2.47 -11.79 26.88
CA THR A 294 -2.45 -11.75 25.42
C THR A 294 -3.83 -11.40 24.86
N ARG A 295 -4.90 -11.97 25.42
CA ARG A 295 -6.27 -11.70 24.98
C ARG A 295 -6.64 -10.23 25.18
N ARG A 296 -6.31 -9.65 26.34
CA ARG A 296 -6.53 -8.22 26.62
C ARG A 296 -5.76 -7.33 25.66
N MET A 297 -4.49 -7.64 25.39
CA MET A 297 -3.67 -6.91 24.42
C MET A 297 -4.27 -7.00 23.01
N ALA A 298 -4.64 -8.20 22.56
CA ALA A 298 -5.25 -8.41 21.24
C ALA A 298 -6.61 -7.72 21.10
N LEU A 299 -7.47 -7.77 22.12
CA LEU A 299 -8.75 -7.04 22.13
C LEU A 299 -8.53 -5.53 22.15
N GLY A 300 -7.61 -5.03 22.98
CA GLY A 300 -7.28 -3.61 23.03
C GLY A 300 -6.81 -3.09 21.67
N LEU A 301 -5.98 -3.86 20.96
CA LEU A 301 -5.52 -3.51 19.62
C LEU A 301 -6.66 -3.59 18.58
N GLN A 302 -7.47 -4.65 18.58
CA GLN A 302 -8.63 -4.75 17.67
C GLN A 302 -9.61 -3.58 17.87
N ILE A 303 -9.95 -3.25 19.12
CA ILE A 303 -10.85 -2.15 19.44
C ILE A 303 -10.23 -0.81 19.04
N ALA A 304 -8.95 -0.58 19.30
CA ALA A 304 -8.27 0.66 18.91
C ALA A 304 -8.27 0.86 17.39
N LEU A 305 -7.96 -0.20 16.62
CA LEU A 305 -8.00 -0.16 15.16
C LEU A 305 -9.42 0.11 14.66
N ALA A 306 -10.43 -0.58 15.20
CA ALA A 306 -11.83 -0.37 14.85
C ALA A 306 -12.28 1.08 15.14
N ILE A 307 -12.00 1.60 16.34
CA ILE A 307 -12.35 2.98 16.71
C ILE A 307 -11.72 3.96 15.72
N LEU A 308 -10.42 3.88 15.48
CA LEU A 308 -9.73 4.83 14.60
C LEU A 308 -10.24 4.76 13.15
N ILE A 309 -10.40 3.56 12.59
CA ILE A 309 -10.83 3.38 11.20
C ILE A 309 -12.29 3.81 11.01
N TRP A 310 -13.20 3.37 11.88
CA TRP A 310 -14.62 3.68 11.74
C TRP A 310 -14.97 5.10 12.13
N SER A 311 -14.31 5.68 13.14
CA SER A 311 -14.46 7.11 13.43
C SER A 311 -13.93 7.97 12.30
N ALA A 312 -12.76 7.65 11.73
CA ALA A 312 -12.26 8.37 10.56
C ALA A 312 -13.21 8.23 9.37
N THR A 313 -13.76 7.03 9.14
CA THR A 313 -14.75 6.79 8.07
C THR A 313 -16.01 7.62 8.27
N ALA A 314 -16.57 7.65 9.48
CA ALA A 314 -17.74 8.48 9.78
C ALA A 314 -17.45 9.98 9.57
N LEU A 315 -16.31 10.45 10.08
CA LEU A 315 -15.84 11.85 9.98
C LEU A 315 -15.25 12.23 8.62
N THR A 316 -15.36 11.37 7.62
CA THR A 316 -14.98 11.66 6.22
C THR A 316 -16.07 11.25 5.23
N THR A 317 -17.14 10.58 5.68
CA THR A 317 -18.28 10.19 4.84
C THR A 317 -19.53 10.97 5.21
N LEU A 318 -19.83 11.10 6.52
CA LEU A 318 -21.04 11.80 6.99
C LEU A 318 -20.82 13.31 7.05
N VAL A 319 -19.64 13.71 7.52
CA VAL A 319 -19.16 15.10 7.57
C VAL A 319 -17.76 15.04 7.00
N PHE A 320 -17.46 15.67 5.86
CA PHE A 320 -16.13 15.55 5.24
C PHE A 320 -15.12 16.45 5.97
N ILE A 321 -14.44 15.92 7.00
CA ILE A 321 -13.42 16.67 7.75
C ILE A 321 -12.04 16.46 7.10
N GLU A 322 -11.62 17.45 6.31
CA GLU A 322 -10.37 17.41 5.51
C GLU A 322 -9.13 17.05 6.33
N PRO A 323 -8.84 17.65 7.52
CA PRO A 323 -7.67 17.25 8.31
C PRO A 323 -7.65 15.77 8.69
N ILE A 324 -8.83 15.16 8.94
CA ILE A 324 -8.94 13.74 9.28
C ILE A 324 -8.70 12.88 8.04
N ALA A 325 -9.23 13.29 6.88
CA ALA A 325 -8.97 12.61 5.61
C ALA A 325 -7.45 12.58 5.31
N ARG A 326 -6.73 13.69 5.50
CA ARG A 326 -5.26 13.76 5.29
C ARG A 326 -4.46 12.79 6.14
N LEU A 327 -4.91 12.50 7.36
CA LEU A 327 -4.26 11.53 8.24
C LEU A 327 -4.38 10.09 7.71
N PHE A 328 -5.30 9.82 6.79
CA PHE A 328 -5.41 8.55 6.07
C PHE A 328 -5.41 7.32 6.99
N PHE A 329 -6.32 7.29 7.97
CA PHE A 329 -6.42 6.20 8.95
C PHE A 329 -6.68 4.82 8.33
N TRP A 330 -7.21 4.75 7.11
CA TRP A 330 -7.36 3.47 6.38
C TRP A 330 -6.05 2.74 6.16
N ARG A 331 -4.88 3.40 6.29
CA ARG A 331 -3.57 2.73 6.34
C ARG A 331 -3.51 1.62 7.39
N LEU A 332 -4.30 1.72 8.47
CA LEU A 332 -4.38 0.73 9.53
C LEU A 332 -5.25 -0.49 9.16
N ALA A 333 -6.09 -0.41 8.13
CA ALA A 333 -7.06 -1.45 7.80
C ALA A 333 -6.43 -2.81 7.43
N PRO A 334 -5.35 -2.90 6.63
CA PRO A 334 -4.70 -4.17 6.37
C PRO A 334 -4.15 -4.85 7.64
N PHE A 335 -3.74 -4.08 8.65
CA PHE A 335 -3.28 -4.61 9.93
C PHE A 335 -4.43 -5.14 10.79
N ALA A 336 -5.58 -4.46 10.77
CA ALA A 336 -6.81 -4.95 11.41
C ALA A 336 -7.25 -6.28 10.78
N LEU A 337 -7.23 -6.36 9.44
CA LEU A 337 -7.54 -7.59 8.72
C LEU A 337 -6.55 -8.72 8.98
N LEU A 338 -5.25 -8.44 9.00
CA LEU A 338 -4.22 -9.42 9.32
C LEU A 338 -4.44 -10.01 10.71
N LEU A 339 -4.66 -9.16 11.72
CA LEU A 339 -4.89 -9.59 13.10
C LEU A 339 -6.17 -10.40 13.23
N ALA A 340 -7.27 -9.92 12.62
CA ALA A 340 -8.55 -10.64 12.60
C ALA A 340 -8.40 -12.01 11.95
N THR A 341 -7.74 -12.08 10.79
CA THR A 341 -7.48 -13.31 10.04
C THR A 341 -6.66 -14.32 10.83
N LEU A 342 -5.56 -13.88 11.46
CA LEU A 342 -4.73 -14.73 12.33
C LEU A 342 -5.58 -15.33 13.46
N ILE A 343 -6.37 -14.50 14.13
CA ILE A 343 -7.24 -14.92 15.23
C ILE A 343 -8.32 -15.90 14.74
N THR A 344 -8.98 -15.62 13.63
CA THR A 344 -10.02 -16.48 13.06
C THR A 344 -9.46 -17.85 12.66
N ILE A 345 -8.34 -17.88 11.92
CA ILE A 345 -7.69 -19.14 11.52
C ILE A 345 -7.34 -19.98 12.75
N ILE A 346 -6.66 -19.39 13.74
CA ILE A 346 -6.25 -20.09 14.96
C ILE A 346 -7.47 -20.58 15.75
N GLY A 347 -8.52 -19.75 15.86
CA GLY A 347 -9.76 -20.09 16.54
C GLY A 347 -10.48 -21.27 15.89
N MET A 348 -10.63 -21.26 14.56
CA MET A 348 -11.25 -22.34 13.79
C MET A 348 -10.43 -23.62 13.86
N MET A 349 -9.10 -23.53 13.75
CA MET A 349 -8.21 -24.68 13.88
C MET A 349 -8.29 -25.30 15.26
N ARG A 350 -8.36 -24.49 16.32
CA ARG A 350 -8.52 -24.99 17.68
C ARG A 350 -9.84 -25.69 17.89
N LEU A 351 -10.91 -25.22 17.23
CA LEU A 351 -12.18 -25.94 17.21
C LEU A 351 -12.03 -27.27 16.45
N ALA A 352 -11.34 -27.26 15.32
CA ALA A 352 -11.12 -28.43 14.48
C ALA A 352 -10.29 -29.54 15.17
N ALA A 353 -9.33 -29.20 16.03
CA ALA A 353 -8.47 -30.20 16.69
C ALA A 353 -8.98 -30.71 18.05
N GLN A 354 -9.97 -30.06 18.66
CA GLN A 354 -10.42 -30.40 20.01
C GLN A 354 -11.06 -31.80 20.07
N THR A 355 -10.65 -32.64 21.03
CA THR A 355 -11.20 -34.00 21.21
C THR A 355 -12.39 -34.05 22.18
N ASP A 356 -12.51 -33.09 23.10
CA ASP A 356 -13.56 -33.07 24.14
C ASP A 356 -14.75 -32.16 23.77
N ARG A 357 -15.97 -32.68 23.91
CA ARG A 357 -17.23 -32.01 23.56
C ARG A 357 -17.71 -30.95 24.55
N GLU A 358 -17.26 -30.97 25.80
CA GLU A 358 -18.15 -30.54 26.88
C GLU A 358 -18.17 -29.04 27.21
N THR A 359 -17.15 -28.24 26.92
CA THR A 359 -17.04 -26.97 27.65
C THR A 359 -17.68 -25.74 26.99
N ASN A 360 -18.14 -25.76 25.72
CA ASN A 360 -18.71 -24.52 25.12
C ASN A 360 -19.58 -24.61 23.84
N ILE A 361 -20.34 -25.70 23.67
CA ILE A 361 -21.13 -26.00 22.46
C ILE A 361 -21.97 -24.82 21.92
N ARG A 362 -22.67 -24.10 22.80
CA ARG A 362 -23.57 -23.01 22.38
C ARG A 362 -22.79 -21.85 21.74
N HIS A 363 -21.66 -21.48 22.32
CA HIS A 363 -20.83 -20.38 21.82
C HIS A 363 -20.13 -20.78 20.52
N ASP A 364 -19.66 -22.02 20.38
CA ASP A 364 -19.03 -22.49 19.16
C ASP A 364 -20.01 -22.58 17.98
N ARG A 365 -21.25 -23.02 18.21
CA ARG A 365 -22.33 -22.95 17.20
C ARG A 365 -22.60 -21.52 16.75
N LEU A 366 -22.63 -20.56 17.67
CA LEU A 366 -22.83 -19.15 17.33
C LEU A 366 -21.67 -18.61 16.48
N ARG A 367 -20.41 -18.90 16.86
CA ARG A 367 -19.21 -18.50 16.09
C ARG A 367 -19.26 -19.04 14.67
N LEU A 368 -19.60 -20.32 14.50
CA LEU A 368 -19.72 -20.95 13.19
C LEU A 368 -20.86 -20.34 12.36
N ARG A 369 -22.03 -20.09 12.97
CA ARG A 369 -23.14 -19.42 12.28
C ARG A 369 -22.74 -18.03 11.78
N ILE A 370 -22.09 -17.23 12.62
CA ILE A 370 -21.59 -15.91 12.21
C ILE A 370 -20.58 -16.07 11.07
N THR A 371 -19.65 -17.03 11.16
CA THR A 371 -18.67 -17.32 10.09
C THR A 371 -19.36 -17.66 8.77
N LEU A 372 -20.36 -18.55 8.80
CA LEU A 372 -21.14 -18.91 7.61
C LEU A 372 -21.89 -17.71 7.02
N CYS A 373 -22.43 -16.83 7.87
CA CYS A 373 -23.10 -15.60 7.41
C CYS A 373 -22.14 -14.60 6.75
N THR A 374 -20.84 -14.60 7.10
CA THR A 374 -19.86 -13.71 6.46
C THR A 374 -19.44 -14.18 5.07
N ILE A 375 -19.51 -15.48 4.76
CA ILE A 375 -19.04 -16.03 3.47
C ILE A 375 -19.77 -15.41 2.26
N PRO A 376 -21.12 -15.32 2.23
CA PRO A 376 -21.82 -14.65 1.14
C PRO A 376 -21.40 -13.18 0.98
N VAL A 377 -21.19 -12.46 2.09
CA VAL A 377 -20.75 -11.05 2.06
C VAL A 377 -19.38 -10.94 1.40
N LEU A 378 -18.43 -11.81 1.77
CA LEU A 378 -17.09 -11.84 1.16
C LEU A 378 -17.14 -12.22 -0.31
N ALA A 379 -17.94 -13.22 -0.68
CA ALA A 379 -18.11 -13.66 -2.06
C ALA A 379 -18.74 -12.57 -2.95
N LEU A 380 -19.83 -11.95 -2.49
CA LEU A 380 -20.50 -10.86 -3.20
C LEU A 380 -19.60 -9.63 -3.34
N SER A 381 -18.92 -9.23 -2.26
CA SER A 381 -17.99 -8.09 -2.31
C SER A 381 -16.85 -8.36 -3.31
N GLY A 382 -16.36 -9.61 -3.35
CA GLY A 382 -15.37 -10.04 -4.32
C GLY A 382 -15.87 -9.94 -5.77
N LEU A 383 -17.07 -10.46 -6.06
CA LEU A 383 -17.69 -10.35 -7.40
C LEU A 383 -17.89 -8.90 -7.83
N MET A 384 -18.34 -8.04 -6.92
CA MET A 384 -18.54 -6.63 -7.24
C MET A 384 -17.22 -5.90 -7.46
N LEU A 385 -16.18 -6.19 -6.68
CA LEU A 385 -14.88 -5.54 -6.85
C LEU A 385 -14.15 -5.96 -8.13
N ASP A 386 -14.32 -7.20 -8.59
CA ASP A 386 -13.65 -7.71 -9.79
C ASP A 386 -14.04 -6.94 -11.06
N GLN A 387 -15.24 -6.36 -11.07
CA GLN A 387 -15.72 -5.49 -12.16
C GLN A 387 -15.01 -4.12 -12.20
N TRP A 388 -14.40 -3.69 -11.10
CA TRP A 388 -13.77 -2.36 -10.95
C TRP A 388 -12.26 -2.42 -10.76
N LEU A 389 -11.77 -3.51 -10.17
CA LEU A 389 -10.37 -3.81 -9.88
C LEU A 389 -10.17 -5.31 -10.14
N PRO A 390 -9.41 -5.73 -11.16
CA PRO A 390 -9.24 -7.13 -11.57
C PRO A 390 -8.45 -8.01 -10.56
N THR A 391 -8.50 -7.69 -9.27
CA THR A 391 -7.73 -8.29 -8.17
C THR A 391 -8.57 -8.45 -6.90
N ALA A 392 -9.87 -8.74 -7.02
CA ALA A 392 -10.79 -8.68 -5.89
C ALA A 392 -10.42 -9.65 -4.74
N PRO A 393 -9.87 -9.14 -3.61
CA PRO A 393 -9.16 -9.95 -2.62
C PRO A 393 -10.08 -10.80 -1.72
N PHE A 394 -11.40 -10.64 -1.83
CA PHE A 394 -12.37 -11.23 -0.91
C PHE A 394 -13.00 -12.53 -1.41
N GLN A 395 -12.91 -12.87 -2.70
CA GLN A 395 -13.31 -14.20 -3.18
C GLN A 395 -12.40 -15.32 -2.64
N PRO A 396 -11.07 -15.15 -2.55
CA PRO A 396 -10.18 -16.13 -1.93
C PRO A 396 -10.46 -16.39 -0.46
N ALA A 397 -10.71 -15.32 0.30
CA ALA A 397 -11.02 -15.43 1.72
C ALA A 397 -12.31 -16.23 1.96
N SER A 398 -13.33 -16.01 1.12
CA SER A 398 -14.61 -16.72 1.23
C SER A 398 -14.44 -18.23 0.98
N VAL A 399 -13.64 -18.65 -0.01
CA VAL A 399 -13.34 -20.07 -0.29
C VAL A 399 -12.62 -20.71 0.88
N LEU A 400 -11.60 -20.04 1.45
CA LEU A 400 -10.85 -20.59 2.58
C LEU A 400 -11.73 -20.72 3.83
N PHE A 401 -12.48 -19.68 4.20
CA PHE A 401 -13.36 -19.72 5.35
C PHE A 401 -14.51 -20.71 5.16
N LEU A 402 -15.00 -20.89 3.93
CA LEU A 402 -15.97 -21.94 3.60
C LEU A 402 -15.38 -23.33 3.80
N ALA A 403 -14.19 -23.62 3.26
CA ALA A 403 -13.52 -24.90 3.45
C ALA A 403 -13.30 -25.22 4.93
N MET A 404 -12.78 -24.27 5.71
CA MET A 404 -12.59 -24.45 7.15
C MET A 404 -13.91 -24.60 7.92
N SER A 405 -14.97 -23.90 7.50
CA SER A 405 -16.29 -24.02 8.11
C SER A 405 -16.94 -25.37 7.81
N ILE A 406 -16.82 -25.88 6.58
CA ILE A 406 -17.28 -27.22 6.19
C ILE A 406 -16.55 -28.27 7.04
N VAL A 407 -15.23 -28.17 7.15
CA VAL A 407 -14.41 -29.07 7.99
C VAL A 407 -14.86 -29.04 9.45
N ALA A 408 -15.15 -27.85 10.01
CA ALA A 408 -15.69 -27.72 11.36
C ALA A 408 -17.12 -28.26 11.51
N LEU A 409 -17.99 -28.05 10.52
CA LEU A 409 -19.38 -28.52 10.51
C LEU A 409 -19.48 -30.04 10.35
N ILE A 410 -18.68 -30.65 9.48
CA ILE A 410 -18.64 -32.11 9.29
C ILE A 410 -18.33 -32.78 10.64
N ARG A 411 -17.33 -32.30 11.39
CA ARG A 411 -17.09 -32.80 12.75
C ARG A 411 -18.30 -32.63 13.66
N TYR A 412 -18.91 -31.44 13.63
CA TYR A 412 -20.03 -31.11 14.49
C TYR A 412 -21.26 -31.99 14.21
N GLY A 413 -21.52 -32.30 12.93
CA GLY A 413 -22.66 -33.10 12.46
C GLY A 413 -22.42 -34.60 12.51
N ALA A 414 -21.22 -35.08 12.16
CA ALA A 414 -20.87 -36.50 12.14
C ALA A 414 -20.73 -37.12 13.54
N SER A 415 -20.80 -36.30 14.59
CA SER A 415 -20.66 -36.73 15.98
C SER A 415 -19.29 -37.40 16.27
N GLU A 416 -18.30 -37.19 15.40
CA GLU A 416 -16.97 -37.77 15.52
C GLU A 416 -16.18 -37.16 16.69
N THR A 417 -15.71 -38.02 17.59
CA THR A 417 -14.85 -37.67 18.73
C THR A 417 -13.36 -37.62 18.36
N THR A 418 -13.00 -38.11 17.18
CA THR A 418 -11.64 -38.08 16.65
C THR A 418 -11.29 -36.68 16.16
N ALA A 419 -10.07 -36.20 16.50
CA ALA A 419 -9.54 -34.97 15.95
C ALA A 419 -9.39 -35.11 14.43
N ILE A 420 -9.60 -34.02 13.68
CA ILE A 420 -9.29 -34.04 12.23
C ILE A 420 -7.84 -34.45 12.05
N GLY A 421 -7.64 -35.48 11.25
CA GLY A 421 -6.32 -36.01 10.95
C GLY A 421 -5.43 -34.94 10.34
N ARG A 422 -4.16 -34.90 10.78
CA ARG A 422 -3.11 -34.06 10.20
C ARG A 422 -3.10 -34.03 8.66
N PRO A 423 -3.31 -35.16 7.94
CA PRO A 423 -3.32 -35.16 6.47
C PRO A 423 -4.37 -34.23 5.86
N VAL A 424 -5.56 -34.11 6.48
CA VAL A 424 -6.65 -33.25 5.98
C VAL A 424 -6.27 -31.78 6.12
N LEU A 425 -5.74 -31.36 7.27
CA LEU A 425 -5.31 -29.98 7.48
C LEU A 425 -4.14 -29.59 6.57
N ILE A 426 -3.21 -30.52 6.33
CA ILE A 426 -2.15 -30.34 5.35
C ILE A 426 -2.74 -30.18 3.95
N GLY A 427 -3.67 -31.06 3.55
CA GLY A 427 -4.37 -30.97 2.27
C GLY A 427 -5.07 -29.63 2.06
N VAL A 428 -5.81 -29.14 3.06
CA VAL A 428 -6.44 -27.81 3.03
C VAL A 428 -5.39 -26.71 2.85
N SER A 429 -4.26 -26.78 3.56
CA SER A 429 -3.20 -25.78 3.44
C SER A 429 -2.50 -25.79 2.08
N CYS A 430 -2.24 -26.98 1.52
CA CYS A 430 -1.66 -27.13 0.19
C CYS A 430 -2.62 -26.59 -0.88
N THR A 431 -3.90 -26.94 -0.81
CA THR A 431 -4.93 -26.41 -1.73
C THR A 431 -5.03 -24.89 -1.63
N ALA A 432 -5.05 -24.34 -0.42
CA ALA A 432 -5.10 -22.89 -0.22
C ALA A 432 -3.87 -22.18 -0.80
N LEU A 433 -2.66 -22.73 -0.58
CA LEU A 433 -1.43 -22.19 -1.16
C LEU A 433 -1.43 -22.24 -2.69
N THR A 434 -1.79 -23.39 -3.28
CA THR A 434 -1.94 -23.53 -4.73
C THR A 434 -2.92 -22.52 -5.28
N PHE A 435 -4.09 -22.38 -4.63
CA PHE A 435 -5.08 -21.39 -5.01
C PHE A 435 -4.53 -19.95 -4.91
N GLY A 436 -3.82 -19.61 -3.83
CA GLY A 436 -3.24 -18.27 -3.67
C GLY A 436 -2.19 -17.92 -4.73
N VAL A 437 -1.41 -18.91 -5.17
CA VAL A 437 -0.47 -18.77 -6.30
C VAL A 437 -1.22 -18.56 -7.61
N LEU A 438 -2.25 -19.39 -7.88
CA LEU A 438 -3.05 -19.29 -9.11
C LEU A 438 -3.91 -18.03 -9.18
N ALA A 439 -4.28 -17.46 -8.03
CA ALA A 439 -5.06 -16.25 -7.92
C ALA A 439 -4.22 -14.96 -8.06
N GLN A 440 -2.89 -15.06 -8.21
CA GLN A 440 -2.08 -13.87 -8.52
C GLN A 440 -2.52 -13.26 -9.86
N PRO A 441 -2.62 -11.92 -9.96
CA PRO A 441 -2.86 -11.27 -11.24
C PRO A 441 -1.78 -11.64 -12.25
N SER A 442 -2.18 -11.69 -13.53
CA SER A 442 -1.27 -12.00 -14.64
C SER A 442 -0.04 -11.07 -14.63
N PRO A 443 1.18 -11.59 -14.93
CA PRO A 443 2.42 -10.80 -14.97
C PRO A 443 2.42 -9.58 -15.91
N SER A 444 1.40 -9.45 -16.77
CA SER A 444 1.26 -8.32 -17.68
C SER A 444 1.19 -6.95 -17.01
N THR A 445 0.90 -6.88 -15.70
CA THR A 445 0.77 -5.62 -14.94
C THR A 445 2.04 -5.24 -14.16
N HIS A 446 3.04 -6.11 -14.06
CA HIS A 446 4.24 -5.88 -13.24
C HIS A 446 5.51 -6.11 -14.05
N TYR A 447 6.46 -5.19 -13.98
CA TYR A 447 7.81 -5.42 -14.50
C TYR A 447 8.53 -6.43 -13.59
N SER A 448 8.32 -7.70 -13.87
CA SER A 448 9.01 -8.78 -13.18
C SER A 448 10.42 -8.93 -13.75
N LEU A 449 11.39 -9.19 -12.87
CA LEU A 449 12.74 -9.58 -13.32
C LEU A 449 12.76 -10.97 -13.99
N LEU A 450 11.69 -11.76 -13.84
CA LEU A 450 11.60 -13.12 -14.38
C LEU A 450 10.86 -13.19 -15.71
N TYR A 451 10.03 -12.21 -16.01
CA TYR A 451 9.18 -12.22 -17.20
C TYR A 451 8.91 -10.80 -17.69
N GLU A 452 9.03 -10.62 -19.00
CA GLU A 452 8.71 -9.38 -19.67
C GLU A 452 7.60 -9.63 -20.71
N SER A 453 6.52 -8.87 -20.61
CA SER A 453 5.46 -8.86 -21.60
C SER A 453 5.92 -8.12 -22.85
N ALA A 454 5.20 -8.31 -23.96
CA ALA A 454 5.56 -7.60 -25.17
C ALA A 454 5.35 -6.07 -25.03
N ALA A 455 4.34 -5.64 -24.28
CA ALA A 455 4.08 -4.21 -24.02
C ALA A 455 5.24 -3.59 -23.24
N GLN A 456 5.72 -4.30 -22.22
CA GLN A 456 6.91 -3.93 -21.44
C GLN A 456 8.16 -3.82 -22.34
N ARG A 457 8.37 -4.75 -23.26
CA ARG A 457 9.46 -4.64 -24.26
C ARG A 457 9.42 -3.35 -25.07
N ALA A 458 8.23 -2.95 -25.52
CA ALA A 458 8.09 -1.73 -26.31
C ALA A 458 8.39 -0.47 -25.48
N GLU A 459 7.98 -0.44 -24.21
CA GLU A 459 8.35 0.64 -23.28
C GLU A 459 9.85 0.65 -22.99
N GLN A 460 10.45 -0.51 -22.69
CA GLN A 460 11.89 -0.61 -22.44
C GLN A 460 12.73 -0.19 -23.66
N ASP A 461 12.32 -0.56 -24.87
CA ASP A 461 12.99 -0.15 -26.10
C ASP A 461 12.94 1.37 -26.29
N LEU A 462 11.78 1.99 -25.99
CA LEU A 462 11.63 3.44 -25.98
C LEU A 462 12.56 4.08 -24.94
N PHE A 463 12.53 3.62 -23.69
CA PHE A 463 13.34 4.20 -22.61
C PHE A 463 14.84 4.07 -22.90
N ARG A 464 15.27 2.91 -23.40
CA ARG A 464 16.67 2.64 -23.79
C ARG A 464 17.10 3.53 -24.94
N TYR A 465 16.26 3.72 -25.96
CA TYR A 465 16.54 4.64 -27.05
C TYR A 465 16.71 6.07 -26.53
N VAL A 466 15.74 6.58 -25.75
CA VAL A 466 15.75 7.94 -25.23
C VAL A 466 16.99 8.19 -24.35
N ALA A 467 17.29 7.27 -23.42
CA ALA A 467 18.41 7.39 -22.51
C ALA A 467 19.76 7.48 -23.24
N LYS A 468 19.92 6.76 -24.36
CA LYS A 468 21.16 6.71 -25.15
C LYS A 468 21.28 7.78 -26.23
N SER A 469 20.17 8.19 -26.82
CA SER A 469 20.17 8.92 -28.11
C SER A 469 19.72 10.38 -28.00
N THR A 470 19.35 10.84 -26.81
CA THR A 470 18.88 12.23 -26.60
C THR A 470 19.72 12.96 -25.56
N PRO A 471 19.82 14.30 -25.61
CA PRO A 471 20.55 15.09 -24.61
C PRO A 471 19.99 14.88 -23.19
N ARG A 472 20.85 14.89 -22.15
CA ARG A 472 20.42 14.66 -20.75
C ARG A 472 19.46 15.73 -20.22
N ASP A 473 19.60 16.95 -20.74
CA ASP A 473 18.80 18.13 -20.44
C ASP A 473 17.52 18.23 -21.29
N ALA A 474 17.27 17.27 -22.19
CA ALA A 474 16.10 17.28 -23.03
C ALA A 474 14.79 17.20 -22.22
N GLN A 475 13.90 18.15 -22.50
CA GLN A 475 12.53 18.19 -21.96
C GLN A 475 11.56 17.45 -22.89
N PHE A 476 10.84 16.47 -22.35
CA PHE A 476 9.89 15.64 -23.09
C PHE A 476 8.44 15.99 -22.76
N LEU A 477 7.61 15.94 -23.81
CA LEU A 477 6.17 15.77 -23.71
C LEU A 477 5.85 14.28 -23.86
N ILE A 478 5.12 13.69 -22.91
CA ILE A 478 4.80 12.26 -22.89
C ILE A 478 3.30 12.03 -22.64
N PRO A 479 2.75 10.86 -23.04
CA PRO A 479 1.46 10.41 -22.52
C PRO A 479 1.52 10.39 -20.98
N PRO A 480 0.56 11.01 -20.27
CA PRO A 480 0.62 11.12 -18.80
C PRO A 480 0.56 9.79 -18.06
N THR A 481 0.14 8.73 -18.75
CA THR A 481 0.07 7.34 -18.29
C THR A 481 1.41 6.59 -18.36
N LEU A 482 2.43 7.17 -19.00
CA LEU A 482 3.73 6.52 -19.19
C LEU A 482 4.65 6.73 -17.97
N ASP A 483 4.21 6.21 -16.83
CA ASP A 483 4.71 6.52 -15.48
C ASP A 483 6.22 6.25 -15.28
N LEU A 484 6.78 5.25 -15.94
CA LEU A 484 8.21 4.88 -15.78
C LEU A 484 9.18 5.75 -16.60
N PHE A 485 8.68 6.53 -17.57
CA PHE A 485 9.53 7.22 -18.53
C PHE A 485 10.60 8.08 -17.84
N ARG A 486 10.17 8.92 -16.89
CA ARG A 486 11.03 9.80 -16.12
C ARG A 486 12.17 9.04 -15.42
N LEU A 487 11.83 7.92 -14.78
CA LEU A 487 12.78 7.12 -14.00
C LEU A 487 13.75 6.35 -14.90
N GLN A 488 13.24 5.62 -15.90
CA GLN A 488 14.06 4.71 -16.70
C GLN A 488 14.73 5.38 -17.90
N ALA A 489 14.06 6.32 -18.57
CA ALA A 489 14.66 7.08 -19.66
C ALA A 489 15.59 8.18 -19.13
N GLY A 490 15.41 8.60 -17.87
CA GLY A 490 16.23 9.62 -17.22
C GLY A 490 16.15 10.96 -17.94
N ARG A 491 14.96 11.35 -18.41
CA ARG A 491 14.70 12.64 -19.05
C ARG A 491 13.55 13.39 -18.38
N ALA A 492 13.69 14.71 -18.33
CA ALA A 492 12.71 15.59 -17.72
C ALA A 492 11.41 15.54 -18.52
N VAL A 493 10.26 15.56 -17.83
CA VAL A 493 8.95 15.53 -18.48
C VAL A 493 8.11 16.72 -18.03
N VAL A 494 7.18 17.17 -18.88
CA VAL A 494 6.30 18.30 -18.52
C VAL A 494 5.46 17.96 -17.30
N VAL A 495 4.80 16.80 -17.33
CA VAL A 495 3.94 16.25 -16.27
C VAL A 495 3.59 14.78 -16.58
N ASP A 496 3.33 14.00 -15.54
CA ASP A 496 2.79 12.63 -15.59
C ASP A 496 1.87 12.39 -14.38
N PHE A 497 1.10 11.29 -14.36
CA PHE A 497 0.17 11.02 -13.26
C PHE A 497 0.85 10.54 -11.97
N LYS A 498 2.04 9.93 -12.07
CA LYS A 498 2.71 9.30 -10.92
C LYS A 498 3.46 10.29 -10.04
N ALA A 499 3.92 11.38 -10.62
CA ALA A 499 4.65 12.47 -9.98
C ALA A 499 3.70 13.50 -9.32
N LEU A 500 2.78 13.03 -8.47
CA LEU A 500 1.88 13.89 -7.69
C LEU A 500 2.64 14.56 -6.52
N PRO A 501 2.72 15.90 -6.44
CA PRO A 501 3.27 16.59 -5.26
C PRO A 501 2.38 16.43 -4.03
N MET A 502 2.95 16.64 -2.82
CA MET A 502 2.18 16.59 -1.56
C MET A 502 1.79 17.97 -1.01
N ASN A 503 2.47 19.03 -1.45
CA ASN A 503 2.17 20.39 -1.05
C ASN A 503 1.19 21.05 -2.02
N LEU A 504 0.28 21.87 -1.51
CA LEU A 504 -0.90 22.34 -2.25
C LEU A 504 -0.52 23.19 -3.46
N SER A 505 0.44 24.10 -3.31
CA SER A 505 0.88 24.97 -4.41
C SER A 505 1.41 24.17 -5.61
N SER A 506 2.21 23.13 -5.35
CA SER A 506 2.72 22.25 -6.39
C SER A 506 1.63 21.33 -6.95
N ILE A 507 0.64 20.88 -6.15
CA ILE A 507 -0.53 20.12 -6.65
C ILE A 507 -1.32 20.93 -7.69
N VAL A 508 -1.56 22.22 -7.42
CA VAL A 508 -2.27 23.10 -8.36
C VAL A 508 -1.48 23.25 -9.67
N GLU A 509 -0.19 23.54 -9.61
CA GLU A 509 0.66 23.65 -10.81
C GLU A 509 0.76 22.32 -11.58
N TRP A 510 0.83 21.18 -10.88
CA TRP A 510 0.78 19.85 -11.50
C TRP A 510 -0.53 19.67 -12.29
N TYR A 511 -1.66 20.05 -11.71
CA TYR A 511 -2.96 19.98 -12.38
C TYR A 511 -3.05 20.93 -13.58
N HIS A 512 -2.58 22.17 -13.47
CA HIS A 512 -2.55 23.11 -14.60
C HIS A 512 -1.64 22.65 -15.74
N ARG A 513 -0.59 21.87 -15.44
CA ARG A 513 0.21 21.21 -16.49
C ARG A 513 -0.58 20.12 -17.19
N LEU A 514 -1.35 19.31 -16.46
CA LEU A 514 -2.27 18.32 -17.05
C LEU A 514 -3.33 18.99 -17.94
N GLU A 515 -3.92 20.10 -17.48
CA GLU A 515 -4.83 20.92 -18.29
C GLU A 515 -4.15 21.40 -19.58
N ALA A 516 -2.91 21.89 -19.48
CA ALA A 516 -2.19 22.41 -20.63
C ALA A 516 -1.93 21.34 -21.71
N ILE A 517 -1.47 20.14 -21.30
CA ILE A 517 -1.13 19.08 -22.25
C ILE A 517 -2.36 18.39 -22.85
N SER A 518 -3.46 18.32 -22.09
CA SER A 518 -4.72 17.75 -22.58
C SER A 518 -5.50 18.76 -23.44
N GLY A 519 -5.31 20.05 -23.18
CA GLY A 519 -6.12 21.14 -23.71
C GLY A 519 -7.57 21.12 -23.21
N THR A 520 -7.85 20.36 -22.16
CA THR A 520 -9.13 20.32 -21.48
C THR A 520 -9.06 21.25 -20.28
N ARG A 521 -10.00 22.20 -20.18
CA ARG A 521 -10.10 23.08 -19.02
C ARG A 521 -10.85 22.37 -17.90
N LYS A 522 -10.31 22.37 -16.68
CA LYS A 522 -10.85 21.71 -15.49
C LYS A 522 -11.27 20.25 -15.74
N PRO A 523 -10.33 19.40 -16.20
CA PRO A 523 -10.58 17.99 -16.42
C PRO A 523 -10.99 17.31 -15.13
N ASN A 524 -12.08 16.55 -15.16
CA ASN A 524 -12.63 15.90 -13.97
C ASN A 524 -12.14 14.46 -13.81
N THR A 525 -11.57 13.87 -14.86
CA THR A 525 -11.08 12.50 -14.85
C THR A 525 -9.71 12.37 -15.52
N PRO A 526 -8.86 11.42 -15.08
CA PRO A 526 -7.61 11.08 -15.79
C PRO A 526 -7.83 10.67 -17.25
N ASN A 527 -8.99 10.08 -17.58
CA ASN A 527 -9.33 9.69 -18.95
C ASN A 527 -9.51 10.89 -19.88
N GLU A 528 -10.11 11.99 -19.40
CA GLU A 528 -10.21 13.24 -20.17
C GLU A 528 -8.82 13.79 -20.52
N ILE A 529 -7.86 13.67 -19.61
CA ILE A 529 -6.48 14.06 -19.84
C ILE A 529 -5.83 13.20 -20.93
N ALA A 530 -5.96 11.86 -20.81
CA ALA A 530 -5.37 10.93 -21.76
C ALA A 530 -5.94 11.11 -23.18
N LEU A 531 -7.27 11.23 -23.30
CA LEU A 531 -7.94 11.51 -24.57
C LEU A 531 -7.57 12.90 -25.13
N GLY A 532 -7.49 13.91 -24.26
CA GLY A 532 -7.02 15.23 -24.62
C GLY A 532 -5.60 15.19 -25.21
N TYR A 533 -4.69 14.45 -24.58
CA TYR A 533 -3.32 14.27 -25.07
C TYR A 533 -3.29 13.60 -26.46
N GLN A 534 -4.09 12.55 -26.66
CA GLN A 534 -4.16 11.82 -27.94
C GLN A 534 -4.64 12.70 -29.11
N THR A 535 -5.38 13.78 -28.83
CA THR A 535 -5.91 14.73 -29.82
C THR A 535 -5.03 15.99 -29.98
N LEU A 536 -3.76 15.94 -29.55
CA LEU A 536 -2.80 17.02 -29.75
C LEU A 536 -2.74 17.44 -31.24
N ASN A 537 -2.67 18.74 -31.50
CA ASN A 537 -2.52 19.30 -32.85
C ASN A 537 -1.24 20.17 -32.95
N ALA A 538 -0.88 20.56 -34.18
CA ALA A 538 0.34 21.33 -34.44
C ALA A 538 0.39 22.69 -33.71
N ALA A 539 -0.75 23.38 -33.56
CA ALA A 539 -0.79 24.65 -32.82
C ALA A 539 -0.51 24.45 -31.32
N ARG A 540 -1.09 23.40 -30.73
CA ARG A 540 -0.96 23.13 -29.29
C ARG A 540 0.43 22.60 -28.92
N ILE A 541 1.06 21.77 -29.77
CA ILE A 541 2.45 21.34 -29.50
C ILE A 541 3.42 22.54 -29.54
N GLU A 542 3.20 23.52 -30.43
CA GLU A 542 4.02 24.74 -30.48
C GLU A 542 3.80 25.62 -29.24
N GLN A 543 2.56 25.75 -28.76
CA GLN A 543 2.27 26.44 -27.50
C GLN A 543 2.98 25.77 -26.32
N LEU A 544 2.94 24.44 -26.24
CA LEU A 544 3.61 23.67 -25.19
C LEU A 544 5.14 23.78 -25.30
N ARG A 545 5.69 23.82 -26.53
CA ARG A 545 7.11 24.09 -26.80
C ARG A 545 7.52 25.44 -26.22
N CYS A 546 6.77 26.49 -26.51
CA CYS A 546 7.12 27.81 -26.00
C CYS A 546 6.87 27.97 -24.50
N ARG A 547 5.86 27.30 -23.96
CA ARG A 547 5.56 27.38 -22.52
C ARG A 547 6.57 26.61 -21.66
N TYR A 548 6.94 25.40 -22.07
CA TYR A 548 7.69 24.45 -21.25
C TYR A 548 9.07 24.08 -21.81
N GLY A 549 9.44 24.57 -23.00
CA GLY A 549 10.74 24.25 -23.60
C GLY A 549 10.86 22.82 -24.10
N ILE A 550 9.75 22.16 -24.47
CA ILE A 550 9.80 20.77 -24.94
C ILE A 550 10.65 20.66 -26.22
N SER A 551 11.52 19.67 -26.26
CA SER A 551 12.38 19.36 -27.42
C SER A 551 11.96 18.07 -28.11
N HIS A 552 11.25 17.20 -27.39
CA HIS A 552 10.81 15.90 -27.85
C HIS A 552 9.37 15.63 -27.41
N ALA A 553 8.64 14.85 -28.19
CA ALA A 553 7.27 14.43 -27.89
C ALA A 553 7.06 12.96 -28.19
N VAL A 554 6.44 12.23 -27.26
CA VAL A 554 6.13 10.79 -27.37
C VAL A 554 4.65 10.61 -27.62
N PHE A 555 4.29 9.73 -28.54
CA PHE A 555 2.91 9.37 -28.87
C PHE A 555 2.73 7.86 -28.86
N GLU A 556 1.61 7.40 -28.32
CA GLU A 556 1.17 6.01 -28.44
C GLU A 556 0.75 5.71 -29.90
N GLN A 557 0.99 4.47 -30.34
CA GLN A 557 0.58 3.98 -31.66
C GLN A 557 -0.79 3.29 -31.58
N PRO A 558 -1.61 3.40 -32.64
CA PRO A 558 -1.36 4.15 -33.86
C PRO A 558 -1.57 5.66 -33.67
N THR A 559 -0.70 6.47 -34.29
CA THR A 559 -0.91 7.92 -34.39
C THR A 559 -0.53 8.44 -35.77
N THR A 560 -1.34 9.35 -36.30
CA THR A 560 -1.07 10.09 -37.54
C THR A 560 -0.50 11.48 -37.29
N PHE A 561 -0.23 11.84 -36.03
CA PHE A 561 0.24 13.16 -35.67
C PHE A 561 1.52 13.54 -36.41
N ALA A 562 1.50 14.72 -37.03
CA ALA A 562 2.61 15.39 -37.68
C ALA A 562 2.45 16.90 -37.47
N ALA A 563 3.57 17.60 -37.31
CA ALA A 563 3.59 19.04 -37.16
C ALA A 563 4.83 19.62 -37.87
N PRO A 564 4.74 20.82 -38.48
CA PRO A 564 5.90 21.49 -39.06
C PRO A 564 7.01 21.65 -38.01
N GLY A 565 8.25 21.37 -38.40
CA GLY A 565 9.39 21.48 -37.49
C GLY A 565 9.60 20.31 -36.53
N TRP A 566 8.81 19.25 -36.65
CA TRP A 566 8.94 18.03 -35.84
C TRP A 566 9.22 16.83 -36.74
N SER A 567 10.36 16.16 -36.52
CA SER A 567 10.77 14.97 -37.28
C SER A 567 10.70 13.72 -36.44
N GLU A 568 10.31 12.60 -37.05
CA GLU A 568 10.34 11.30 -36.38
C GLU A 568 11.77 10.82 -36.19
N VAL A 569 12.11 10.44 -34.96
CA VAL A 569 13.45 9.96 -34.59
C VAL A 569 13.45 8.55 -34.02
N PHE A 570 12.28 8.06 -33.59
CA PHE A 570 12.09 6.68 -33.15
C PHE A 570 10.66 6.23 -33.37
N ARG A 571 10.51 4.94 -33.69
CA ARG A 571 9.22 4.25 -33.77
C ARG A 571 9.40 2.79 -33.39
N ASN A 572 8.46 2.28 -32.61
CA ASN A 572 8.27 0.85 -32.43
C ASN A 572 6.77 0.52 -32.53
N ARG A 573 6.40 -0.70 -32.12
CA ARG A 573 5.01 -1.18 -32.19
C ARG A 573 3.99 -0.42 -31.32
N SER A 574 4.45 0.29 -30.30
CA SER A 574 3.59 0.97 -29.32
C SER A 574 3.82 2.48 -29.25
N PHE A 575 4.98 2.98 -29.69
CA PHE A 575 5.37 4.38 -29.52
C PHE A 575 6.01 4.99 -30.77
N LYS A 576 5.83 6.30 -30.93
CA LYS A 576 6.55 7.18 -31.86
C LYS A 576 7.11 8.37 -31.09
N VAL A 577 8.36 8.72 -31.38
CA VAL A 577 9.02 9.91 -30.81
C VAL A 577 9.29 10.90 -31.92
N LEU A 578 8.90 12.14 -31.68
CA LEU A 578 9.22 13.30 -32.51
C LEU A 578 10.25 14.17 -31.80
N GLN A 579 11.20 14.71 -32.57
CA GLN A 579 12.16 15.72 -32.13
C GLN A 579 11.87 17.02 -32.87
N PHE A 580 11.94 18.15 -32.15
CA PHE A 580 11.90 19.47 -32.76
C PHE A 580 13.22 19.76 -33.51
N THR A 581 13.13 20.01 -34.81
CA THR A 581 14.28 20.25 -35.70
C THR A 581 14.37 21.68 -36.23
N GLY A 582 13.35 22.51 -35.98
CA GLY A 582 13.38 23.93 -36.32
C GLY A 582 12.00 24.49 -36.62
N GLY A 583 11.78 25.77 -36.33
CA GLY A 583 10.47 26.42 -36.47
C GLY A 583 10.53 27.87 -36.02
N ALA A 584 9.37 28.55 -35.99
CA ALA A 584 9.31 29.94 -35.56
C ALA A 584 9.88 30.11 -34.13
N PRO A 585 10.69 31.14 -33.86
CA PRO A 585 11.15 31.41 -32.51
C PRO A 585 9.95 31.63 -31.59
N CYS A 586 10.07 31.14 -30.35
CA CYS A 586 9.02 31.38 -29.38
C CYS A 586 8.92 32.88 -29.11
N PRO A 587 7.70 33.44 -29.00
CA PRO A 587 7.54 34.82 -28.59
C PRO A 587 8.29 35.02 -27.27
N THR A 588 9.14 36.05 -27.22
CA THR A 588 9.87 36.41 -26.01
C THR A 588 8.86 36.58 -24.88
N ARG A 589 9.04 35.86 -23.76
CA ARG A 589 8.28 36.12 -22.55
C ARG A 589 8.53 37.59 -22.18
N ASP A 590 7.49 38.42 -22.24
CA ASP A 590 7.52 39.73 -21.60
C ASP A 590 7.76 39.48 -20.10
N THR A 591 8.99 39.72 -19.64
CA THR A 591 9.38 39.60 -18.23
C THR A 591 8.96 40.85 -17.45
N THR A 592 7.74 41.34 -17.66
CA THR A 592 7.12 42.32 -16.76
C THR A 592 6.33 41.57 -15.69
N PRO A 593 6.79 41.55 -14.42
CA PRO A 593 6.03 40.96 -13.34
C PRO A 593 4.90 41.94 -12.99
N ASP A 594 3.69 41.78 -13.56
CA ASP A 594 2.43 42.27 -12.95
C ASP A 594 1.10 42.04 -13.73
N ARG A 595 1.05 41.26 -14.82
CA ARG A 595 -0.21 41.11 -15.59
C ARG A 595 -1.02 39.83 -15.39
N LEU A 596 -0.69 38.99 -14.40
CA LEU A 596 -1.57 37.87 -14.01
C LEU A 596 -2.57 38.21 -12.90
N ALA A 597 -2.47 39.39 -12.27
CA ALA A 597 -3.44 39.88 -11.29
C ALA A 597 -4.65 40.61 -11.92
N ALA A 598 -4.56 41.06 -13.18
CA ALA A 598 -5.59 41.90 -13.80
C ALA A 598 -6.59 41.17 -14.72
N ALA A 599 -6.47 39.84 -14.87
CA ALA A 599 -7.41 39.02 -15.66
C ALA A 599 -8.32 38.13 -14.80
N ARG A 600 -8.36 38.36 -13.48
CA ARG A 600 -9.37 37.83 -12.55
C ARG A 600 -10.24 39.00 -12.09
N GLY A 601 -11.05 39.53 -13.01
CA GLY A 601 -12.18 40.41 -12.73
C GLY A 601 -13.47 39.62 -12.85
#